data_AF-A0A853BMC4-F1
#
_entry.id   AF-A0A853BMC4-F1
#
_cell.length_a   1.000
_cell.length_b   1.000
_cell.length_c   1.000
_cell.angle_alpha   90.00
_cell.angle_beta   90.00
_cell.angle_gamma   90.00
#
_symmetry.space_group_name_H-M   'P 1'
#
loop_
_entity.id
_entity.type
_entity.pdbx_description
1 polymer ?
#
loop_
_entity_poly.entity_id
_entity_poly.type
_entity_poly.pdbx_seq_one_letter_code
_entity_poly.pdbx_strand_id
1 'polypeptide(L)'
;MGRVLTPAGAPLGTCFQLAPSVIATAWHVAREAVSLGDGGPLRLDALAEGADNPVRTAEIVREDRARDLAVLRAESAFAGSVRLLRPAASVNRAEPLVIVGHAELREAAGAPRPRSLEALGTWQGIVTRTDDVLLGRITAPDVLRGMSGAPVRRRRDDAVVGVVSGRYNSTDGWLEHSVWVARTEDLRALCAGLADLDGGGPWAEFAAAAGAVAAAEAADAALRRGGPGASDGAPEAAVAPPLTPSPGADPPGPEAAEASGTRGGPAADDGEGGLLGWLRDLF
;
A
#
# COMPACT_ATOMS: atom_id res chain seq x y z
N MET A 1 -11.71 -16.21 -3.23
CA MET A 1 -10.32 -15.88 -2.84
C MET A 1 -9.47 -17.12 -2.97
N GLY A 2 -8.15 -16.97 -3.02
CA GLY A 2 -7.19 -18.03 -3.27
C GLY A 2 -5.84 -17.80 -2.60
N ARG A 3 -4.90 -18.68 -2.90
CA ARG A 3 -3.50 -18.61 -2.49
C ARG A 3 -2.62 -18.64 -3.73
N VAL A 4 -1.49 -17.94 -3.69
CA VAL A 4 -0.40 -18.10 -4.66
C VAL A 4 0.55 -19.16 -4.11
N LEU A 5 0.97 -20.12 -4.95
CA LEU A 5 1.76 -21.29 -4.55
C LEU A 5 3.14 -21.30 -5.23
N THR A 6 4.12 -21.88 -4.55
CA THR A 6 5.39 -22.31 -5.16
C THR A 6 5.15 -23.43 -6.17
N PRO A 7 6.14 -23.77 -7.03
CA PRO A 7 6.09 -24.98 -7.85
C PRO A 7 5.94 -26.27 -7.05
N ALA A 8 6.39 -26.31 -5.79
CA ALA A 8 6.20 -27.42 -4.87
C ALA A 8 4.79 -27.47 -4.23
N GLY A 9 3.92 -26.49 -4.51
CA GLY A 9 2.55 -26.41 -3.97
C GLY A 9 2.43 -25.81 -2.57
N ALA A 10 3.53 -25.34 -1.97
CA ALA A 10 3.49 -24.59 -0.72
C ALA A 10 2.94 -23.17 -0.97
N PRO A 11 2.05 -22.63 -0.12
CA PRO A 11 1.56 -21.26 -0.29
C PRO A 11 2.64 -20.22 0.04
N LEU A 12 2.68 -19.14 -0.74
CA LEU A 12 3.52 -17.95 -0.53
C LEU A 12 2.71 -16.73 -0.07
N GLY A 13 1.49 -16.60 -0.59
CA GLY A 13 0.66 -15.43 -0.37
C GLY A 13 -0.81 -15.66 -0.70
N THR A 14 -1.62 -14.62 -0.55
CA THR A 14 -3.06 -14.62 -0.77
C THR A 14 -3.40 -13.93 -2.09
N CYS A 15 -4.52 -14.30 -2.71
CA CYS A 15 -5.07 -13.61 -3.87
C CYS A 15 -6.60 -13.59 -3.86
N PHE A 16 -7.22 -12.72 -4.66
CA PHE A 16 -8.69 -12.66 -4.74
C PHE A 16 -9.19 -12.27 -6.13
N GLN A 17 -10.40 -12.68 -6.47
CA GLN A 17 -10.99 -12.47 -7.80
C GLN A 17 -11.76 -11.15 -7.84
N LEU A 18 -11.46 -10.30 -8.83
CA LEU A 18 -12.18 -9.05 -9.10
C LEU A 18 -13.33 -9.28 -10.08
N ALA A 19 -13.07 -10.01 -11.16
CA ALA A 19 -14.02 -10.48 -12.16
C ALA A 19 -13.62 -11.92 -12.58
N PRO A 20 -14.48 -12.72 -13.24
CA PRO A 20 -14.16 -14.12 -13.57
C PRO A 20 -12.77 -14.30 -14.20
N SER A 21 -11.91 -15.07 -13.51
CA SER A 21 -10.47 -15.29 -13.77
C SER A 21 -9.57 -14.04 -13.90
N VAL A 22 -10.02 -12.86 -13.45
CA VAL A 22 -9.18 -11.68 -13.18
C VAL A 22 -8.88 -11.64 -11.68
N ILE A 23 -7.63 -11.87 -11.31
CA ILE A 23 -7.18 -12.06 -9.93
C ILE A 23 -6.26 -10.91 -9.52
N ALA A 24 -6.42 -10.37 -8.30
CA ALA A 24 -5.49 -9.45 -7.67
C ALA A 24 -4.65 -10.16 -6.60
N THR A 25 -3.39 -9.76 -6.48
CA THR A 25 -2.46 -10.14 -5.41
C THR A 25 -1.38 -9.04 -5.24
N ALA A 26 -0.48 -9.20 -4.28
CA ALA A 26 0.67 -8.31 -4.12
C ALA A 26 1.78 -8.67 -5.13
N TRP A 27 2.49 -7.67 -5.65
CA TRP A 27 3.49 -7.87 -6.71
C TRP A 27 4.65 -8.76 -6.29
N HIS A 28 5.20 -8.55 -5.09
CA HIS A 28 6.32 -9.36 -4.58
C HIS A 28 5.96 -10.85 -4.51
N VAL A 29 4.72 -11.21 -4.12
CA VAL A 29 4.22 -12.59 -4.09
C VAL A 29 4.22 -13.21 -5.49
N ALA A 30 3.67 -12.50 -6.48
CA ALA A 30 3.61 -12.98 -7.86
C ALA A 30 5.03 -13.12 -8.46
N ARG A 31 5.90 -12.13 -8.23
CA ARG A 31 7.31 -12.14 -8.65
C ARG A 31 8.08 -13.30 -8.03
N GLU A 32 7.92 -13.55 -6.73
CA GLU A 32 8.59 -14.64 -6.03
C GLU A 32 8.12 -16.01 -6.54
N ALA A 33 6.82 -16.20 -6.72
CA ALA A 33 6.26 -17.43 -7.27
C ALA A 33 6.79 -17.76 -8.68
N VAL A 34 6.90 -16.75 -9.56
CA VAL A 34 7.50 -16.87 -10.91
C VAL A 34 9.00 -17.15 -10.81
N SER A 35 9.72 -16.46 -9.90
CA SER A 35 11.16 -16.64 -9.70
C SER A 35 11.54 -18.00 -9.11
N LEU A 36 10.67 -18.61 -8.31
CA LEU A 36 10.86 -19.97 -7.78
C LEU A 36 10.50 -21.05 -8.82
N GLY A 37 9.77 -20.69 -9.88
CA GLY A 37 9.33 -21.58 -10.96
C GLY A 37 10.02 -21.38 -12.29
N ASP A 38 11.24 -20.83 -12.29
CA ASP A 38 12.08 -20.61 -13.48
C ASP A 38 11.37 -19.87 -14.64
N GLY A 39 10.47 -18.93 -14.30
CA GLY A 39 9.68 -18.18 -15.28
C GLY A 39 8.38 -18.86 -15.73
N GLY A 40 8.04 -20.03 -15.18
CA GLY A 40 6.80 -20.75 -15.45
C GLY A 40 5.53 -20.05 -14.93
N PRO A 41 4.34 -20.55 -15.32
CA PRO A 41 3.07 -19.95 -14.94
C PRO A 41 2.79 -20.05 -13.43
N LEU A 42 2.12 -19.03 -12.90
CA LEU A 42 1.71 -18.95 -11.51
C LEU A 42 0.74 -20.09 -11.16
N ARG A 43 0.93 -20.70 -9.99
CA ARG A 43 0.05 -21.76 -9.46
C ARG A 43 -0.85 -21.18 -8.39
N LEU A 44 -2.17 -21.29 -8.57
CA LEU A 44 -3.18 -20.78 -7.65
C LEU A 44 -4.10 -21.90 -7.15
N ASP A 45 -4.49 -21.89 -5.87
CA ASP A 45 -5.65 -22.67 -5.39
C ASP A 45 -6.66 -21.78 -4.65
N ALA A 46 -7.89 -22.27 -4.42
CA ALA A 46 -8.90 -21.49 -3.69
C ALA A 46 -8.64 -21.52 -2.19
N LEU A 47 -8.94 -20.44 -1.47
CA LEU A 47 -8.67 -20.37 -0.02
C LEU A 47 -9.64 -21.24 0.79
N ALA A 48 -10.85 -21.48 0.27
CA ALA A 48 -11.87 -22.32 0.89
C ALA A 48 -11.43 -23.80 1.04
N GLU A 49 -12.04 -24.49 1.99
CA GLU A 49 -11.88 -25.92 2.21
C GLU A 49 -12.84 -26.73 1.32
N GLY A 50 -12.43 -27.96 0.99
CA GLY A 50 -13.12 -28.88 0.09
C GLY A 50 -12.14 -29.84 -0.57
N ALA A 51 -12.60 -31.05 -0.92
CA ALA A 51 -11.76 -32.05 -1.58
C ALA A 51 -11.34 -31.59 -2.99
N ASP A 52 -12.30 -31.05 -3.76
CA ASP A 52 -12.10 -30.59 -5.13
C ASP A 52 -11.61 -29.13 -5.19
N ASN A 53 -10.37 -28.91 -4.73
CA ASN A 53 -9.71 -27.61 -4.82
C ASN A 53 -8.55 -27.66 -5.84
N PRO A 54 -8.85 -27.65 -7.16
CA PRO A 54 -7.83 -27.83 -8.18
C PRO A 54 -6.85 -26.65 -8.20
N VAL A 55 -5.56 -26.98 -8.30
CA VAL A 55 -4.53 -26.00 -8.63
C VAL A 55 -4.76 -25.52 -10.06
N ARG A 56 -4.75 -24.21 -10.26
CA ARG A 56 -4.98 -23.52 -11.52
C ARG A 56 -3.72 -22.81 -11.98
N THR A 57 -3.50 -22.71 -13.28
CA THR A 57 -2.46 -21.83 -13.85
C THR A 57 -2.95 -20.38 -13.99
N ALA A 58 -2.01 -19.43 -13.93
CA ALA A 58 -2.24 -18.02 -14.18
C ALA A 58 -0.99 -17.31 -14.71
N GLU A 59 -1.19 -16.16 -15.37
CA GLU A 59 -0.13 -15.28 -15.90
C GLU A 59 -0.27 -13.86 -15.32
N ILE A 60 0.84 -13.15 -15.11
CA ILE A 60 0.82 -11.72 -14.75
C ILE A 60 0.46 -10.92 -16.00
N VAL A 61 -0.69 -10.24 -16.02
CA VAL A 61 -1.12 -9.40 -17.15
C VAL A 61 -0.88 -7.92 -16.94
N ARG A 62 -0.82 -7.45 -15.68
CA ARG A 62 -0.40 -6.09 -15.28
C ARG A 62 0.29 -6.11 -13.92
N GLU A 63 1.22 -5.20 -13.71
CA GLU A 63 1.91 -4.97 -12.44
C GLU A 63 2.10 -3.46 -12.18
N ASP A 64 1.98 -3.05 -10.93
CA ASP A 64 2.52 -1.79 -10.41
C ASP A 64 3.52 -2.14 -9.31
N ARG A 65 4.82 -2.01 -9.63
CA ARG A 65 5.92 -2.34 -8.72
C ARG A 65 6.07 -1.33 -7.58
N ALA A 66 5.68 -0.08 -7.80
CA ALA A 66 5.80 0.99 -6.81
C ALA A 66 4.76 0.81 -5.71
N ARG A 67 3.55 0.39 -6.08
CA ARG A 67 2.42 0.12 -5.18
C ARG A 67 2.28 -1.34 -4.77
N ASP A 68 3.19 -2.20 -5.21
CA ASP A 68 3.22 -3.63 -4.90
C ASP A 68 1.91 -4.37 -5.29
N LEU A 69 1.38 -4.10 -6.49
CA LEU A 69 0.17 -4.73 -7.03
C LEU A 69 0.47 -5.59 -8.26
N ALA A 70 -0.14 -6.77 -8.35
CA ALA A 70 -0.20 -7.58 -9.57
C ALA A 70 -1.63 -8.01 -9.89
N VAL A 71 -1.98 -7.91 -11.18
CA VAL A 71 -3.22 -8.42 -11.76
C VAL A 71 -2.89 -9.62 -12.63
N LEU A 72 -3.53 -10.75 -12.34
CA LEU A 72 -3.29 -12.03 -12.99
C LEU A 72 -4.49 -12.43 -13.83
N ARG A 73 -4.24 -13.10 -14.96
CA ARG A 73 -5.26 -13.86 -15.70
C ARG A 73 -5.11 -15.33 -15.35
N ALA A 74 -6.12 -15.92 -14.70
CA ALA A 74 -6.17 -17.35 -14.44
C ALA A 74 -6.88 -18.11 -15.57
N GLU A 75 -6.50 -19.37 -15.80
CA GLU A 75 -7.14 -20.23 -16.82
C GLU A 75 -8.62 -20.51 -16.51
N SER A 76 -8.98 -20.54 -15.23
CA SER A 76 -10.35 -20.75 -14.74
C SER A 76 -10.65 -19.88 -13.52
N ALA A 77 -11.93 -19.57 -13.33
CA ALA A 77 -12.37 -18.68 -12.27
C ALA A 77 -12.41 -19.37 -10.88
N PHE A 78 -12.31 -18.55 -9.82
CA PHE A 78 -12.82 -18.92 -8.50
C PHE A 78 -14.35 -18.75 -8.47
N ALA A 79 -15.01 -19.48 -7.57
CA ALA A 79 -16.48 -19.53 -7.44
C ALA A 79 -17.16 -18.20 -7.06
N GLY A 80 -16.40 -17.15 -6.73
CA GLY A 80 -16.94 -15.84 -6.41
C GLY A 80 -15.90 -14.72 -6.54
N SER A 81 -16.38 -13.56 -6.96
CA SER A 81 -15.63 -12.31 -7.11
C SER A 81 -16.00 -11.28 -6.04
N VAL A 82 -15.17 -10.25 -5.88
CA VAL A 82 -15.48 -9.06 -5.07
C VAL A 82 -16.77 -8.39 -5.57
N ARG A 83 -17.67 -8.06 -4.64
CA ARG A 83 -18.97 -7.44 -4.94
C ARG A 83 -19.00 -5.93 -4.76
N LEU A 84 -17.99 -5.37 -4.10
CA LEU A 84 -17.92 -3.94 -3.79
C LEU A 84 -16.47 -3.50 -3.57
N LEU A 85 -16.10 -2.40 -4.21
CA LEU A 85 -14.89 -1.62 -3.95
C LEU A 85 -15.33 -0.25 -3.42
N ARG A 86 -14.54 0.33 -2.52
CA ARG A 86 -14.62 1.75 -2.15
C ARG A 86 -13.22 2.34 -2.16
N PRO A 87 -13.03 3.62 -2.56
CA PRO A 87 -11.71 4.26 -2.54
C PRO A 87 -11.11 4.23 -1.13
N ALA A 88 -9.84 3.87 -1.00
CA ALA A 88 -9.10 3.86 0.26
C ALA A 88 -9.21 5.22 0.99
N ALA A 89 -9.13 6.32 0.26
CA ALA A 89 -9.24 7.66 0.84
C ALA A 89 -10.68 8.05 1.24
N SER A 90 -11.70 7.25 0.91
CA SER A 90 -13.08 7.40 1.42
C SER A 90 -13.32 6.71 2.78
N VAL A 91 -12.30 6.03 3.33
CA VAL A 91 -12.42 5.27 4.57
C VAL A 91 -12.12 6.15 5.78
N ASN A 92 -13.07 6.20 6.72
CA ASN A 92 -12.93 6.94 7.97
C ASN A 92 -11.80 6.38 8.84
N ARG A 93 -11.11 7.24 9.60
CA ARG A 93 -10.20 6.80 10.66
C ARG A 93 -10.96 5.95 11.69
N ALA A 94 -10.30 4.92 12.21
CA ALA A 94 -10.84 3.90 13.09
C ALA A 94 -12.00 3.06 12.50
N GLU A 95 -12.27 3.10 11.19
CA GLU A 95 -13.18 2.15 10.53
C GLU A 95 -12.73 0.69 10.84
N PRO A 96 -13.63 -0.20 11.32
CA PRO A 96 -13.31 -1.60 11.55
C PRO A 96 -13.17 -2.41 10.26
N LEU A 97 -12.03 -3.09 10.13
CA LEU A 97 -11.63 -3.86 8.96
C LEU A 97 -11.48 -5.34 9.28
N VAL A 98 -11.55 -6.16 8.23
CA VAL A 98 -11.32 -7.60 8.26
C VAL A 98 -10.48 -8.01 7.05
N ILE A 99 -9.46 -8.82 7.31
CA ILE A 99 -8.58 -9.41 6.30
C ILE A 99 -8.68 -10.91 6.46
N VAL A 100 -8.97 -11.63 5.37
CA VAL A 100 -8.95 -13.10 5.38
C VAL A 100 -7.99 -13.56 4.29
N GLY A 101 -7.04 -14.42 4.67
CA GLY A 101 -5.98 -14.87 3.79
C GLY A 101 -5.30 -16.13 4.31
N HIS A 102 -4.33 -16.63 3.57
CA HIS A 102 -3.40 -17.62 4.09
C HIS A 102 -2.49 -16.99 5.15
N ALA A 103 -2.13 -17.72 6.21
CA ALA A 103 -1.24 -17.22 7.25
C ALA A 103 -0.23 -18.31 7.67
N GLU A 104 1.03 -17.93 7.80
CA GLU A 104 2.10 -18.81 8.31
C GLU A 104 2.11 -18.83 9.84
N LEU A 105 1.38 -19.78 10.43
CA LEU A 105 1.41 -20.01 11.87
C LEU A 105 2.52 -20.99 12.27
N ARG A 106 3.38 -20.58 13.21
CA ARG A 106 4.47 -21.40 13.77
C ARG A 106 3.95 -22.29 14.90
N GLU A 107 3.11 -23.25 14.54
CA GLU A 107 2.54 -24.23 15.46
C GLU A 107 3.52 -25.34 15.85
N ALA A 108 3.18 -26.07 16.92
CA ALA A 108 3.92 -27.28 17.32
C ALA A 108 3.85 -28.38 16.25
N ALA A 109 4.87 -29.23 16.19
CA ALA A 109 4.94 -30.31 15.22
C ALA A 109 3.76 -31.28 15.38
N GLY A 110 3.01 -31.52 14.30
CA GLY A 110 1.83 -32.39 14.26
C GLY A 110 0.48 -31.68 14.45
N ALA A 111 0.46 -30.37 14.73
CA ALA A 111 -0.78 -29.59 14.77
C ALA A 111 -1.38 -29.38 13.35
N PRO A 112 -2.72 -29.45 13.18
CA PRO A 112 -3.38 -29.20 11.91
C PRO A 112 -3.54 -27.69 11.68
N ARG A 113 -2.58 -27.10 10.93
CA ARG A 113 -2.58 -25.66 10.61
C ARG A 113 -3.86 -25.24 9.88
N PRO A 114 -4.48 -24.10 10.24
CA PRO A 114 -5.66 -23.60 9.54
C PRO A 114 -5.29 -23.17 8.11
N ARG A 115 -6.18 -23.47 7.14
CA ARG A 115 -5.97 -23.12 5.73
C ARG A 115 -5.92 -21.60 5.50
N SER A 116 -6.69 -20.86 6.31
CA SER A 116 -6.83 -19.41 6.32
C SER A 116 -6.99 -18.86 7.73
N LEU A 117 -6.49 -17.64 7.95
CA LEU A 117 -6.74 -16.87 9.17
C LEU A 117 -7.63 -15.65 8.84
N GLU A 118 -8.48 -15.27 9.80
CA GLU A 118 -9.12 -13.95 9.82
C GLU A 118 -8.36 -13.04 10.77
N ALA A 119 -7.87 -11.91 10.25
CA ALA A 119 -7.21 -10.86 11.02
C ALA A 119 -8.10 -9.62 11.08
N LEU A 120 -8.31 -9.09 12.28
CA LEU A 120 -9.08 -7.86 12.50
C LEU A 120 -8.15 -6.65 12.55
N GLY A 121 -8.66 -5.49 12.13
CA GLY A 121 -7.88 -4.26 12.15
C GLY A 121 -8.71 -2.99 12.12
N THR A 122 -8.01 -1.85 12.15
CA THR A 122 -8.62 -0.51 12.09
C THR A 122 -7.90 0.39 11.08
N TRP A 123 -8.65 1.14 10.29
CA TRP A 123 -8.09 2.10 9.33
C TRP A 123 -7.43 3.28 10.04
N GLN A 124 -6.17 3.59 9.69
CA GLN A 124 -5.42 4.70 10.28
C GLN A 124 -5.38 5.93 9.35
N GLY A 125 -5.57 5.74 8.05
CA GLY A 125 -5.56 6.79 7.03
C GLY A 125 -4.69 6.44 5.84
N ILE A 126 -4.54 7.39 4.92
CA ILE A 126 -3.52 7.36 3.85
C ILE A 126 -2.20 7.91 4.41
N VAL A 127 -1.09 7.36 3.96
CA VAL A 127 0.27 7.89 4.12
C VAL A 127 0.89 8.14 2.74
N THR A 128 1.83 9.07 2.67
CA THR A 128 2.71 9.27 1.51
C THR A 128 4.08 8.70 1.85
N ARG A 129 4.62 7.82 1.01
CA ARG A 129 6.00 7.34 1.08
C ARG A 129 6.95 8.40 0.47
N THR A 130 8.25 8.30 0.73
CA THR A 130 9.27 9.27 0.29
C THR A 130 9.47 9.35 -1.23
N ASP A 131 8.91 8.42 -1.99
CA ASP A 131 8.84 8.39 -3.47
C ASP A 131 7.45 8.83 -4.00
N ASP A 132 6.74 9.67 -3.23
CA ASP A 132 5.38 10.16 -3.46
C ASP A 132 4.28 9.08 -3.56
N VAL A 133 4.58 7.79 -3.34
CA VAL A 133 3.60 6.71 -3.41
C VAL A 133 2.64 6.76 -2.23
N LEU A 134 1.34 6.83 -2.53
CA LEU A 134 0.26 6.84 -1.54
C LEU A 134 -0.19 5.42 -1.19
N LEU A 135 -0.19 5.11 0.11
CA LEU A 135 -0.60 3.82 0.66
C LEU A 135 -1.61 4.02 1.79
N GLY A 136 -2.55 3.09 1.94
CA GLY A 136 -3.31 2.95 3.16
C GLY A 136 -2.42 2.43 4.29
N ARG A 137 -2.65 2.91 5.52
CA ARG A 137 -2.13 2.30 6.74
C ARG A 137 -3.29 1.80 7.60
N ILE A 138 -3.14 0.59 8.12
CA ILE A 138 -4.04 0.01 9.13
C ILE A 138 -3.22 -0.44 10.34
N THR A 139 -3.89 -0.61 11.48
CA THR A 139 -3.32 -1.35 12.62
C THR A 139 -4.08 -2.68 12.74
N ALA A 140 -3.36 -3.80 12.63
CA ALA A 140 -3.92 -5.16 12.63
C ALA A 140 -2.88 -6.17 13.18
N PRO A 141 -3.02 -6.67 14.43
CA PRO A 141 -1.98 -7.47 15.08
C PRO A 141 -1.80 -8.86 14.46
N ASP A 142 -2.91 -9.47 14.04
CA ASP A 142 -2.97 -10.84 13.53
C ASP A 142 -2.62 -10.95 12.03
N VAL A 143 -2.13 -9.88 11.41
CA VAL A 143 -1.59 -9.94 10.05
C VAL A 143 -0.20 -10.58 10.08
N LEU A 144 -0.11 -11.77 9.47
CA LEU A 144 1.07 -12.62 9.43
C LEU A 144 1.61 -12.78 7.99
N ARG A 145 2.76 -13.43 7.85
CA ARG A 145 3.29 -13.87 6.54
C ARG A 145 2.27 -14.75 5.81
N GLY A 146 2.26 -14.69 4.48
CA GLY A 146 1.22 -15.30 3.64
C GLY A 146 -0.04 -14.44 3.43
N MET A 147 -0.28 -13.43 4.27
CA MET A 147 -1.45 -12.53 4.10
C MET A 147 -1.23 -11.42 3.06
N SER A 148 -0.01 -11.24 2.55
CA SER A 148 0.27 -10.39 1.38
C SER A 148 -0.64 -10.77 0.21
N GLY A 149 -1.21 -9.78 -0.47
CA GLY A 149 -2.19 -9.97 -1.54
C GLY A 149 -3.62 -10.26 -1.07
N ALA A 150 -3.88 -10.32 0.25
CA ALA A 150 -5.24 -10.45 0.77
C ALA A 150 -6.06 -9.15 0.59
N PRO A 151 -7.38 -9.24 0.37
CA PRO A 151 -8.25 -8.07 0.31
C PRO A 151 -8.49 -7.51 1.72
N VAL A 152 -8.28 -6.20 1.88
CA VAL A 152 -8.65 -5.45 3.07
C VAL A 152 -10.11 -5.03 2.92
N ARG A 153 -11.01 -5.60 3.73
CA ARG A 153 -12.47 -5.39 3.64
C ARG A 153 -13.00 -4.63 4.84
N ARG A 154 -14.05 -3.82 4.63
CA ARG A 154 -14.80 -3.16 5.71
C ARG A 154 -15.79 -4.13 6.34
N ARG A 155 -15.89 -4.13 7.67
CA ARG A 155 -16.82 -5.03 8.38
C ARG A 155 -18.30 -4.66 8.22
N ARG A 156 -18.63 -3.46 7.74
CA ARG A 156 -20.01 -2.96 7.65
C ARG A 156 -20.74 -3.30 6.33
N ASP A 157 -20.00 -3.39 5.22
CA ASP A 157 -20.54 -3.50 3.86
C ASP A 157 -19.74 -4.46 2.95
N ASP A 158 -18.76 -5.18 3.51
CA ASP A 158 -17.80 -6.08 2.84
C ASP A 158 -17.00 -5.41 1.69
N ALA A 159 -17.03 -4.07 1.61
CA ALA A 159 -16.31 -3.36 0.56
C ALA A 159 -14.80 -3.55 0.72
N VAL A 160 -14.15 -3.99 -0.36
CA VAL A 160 -12.70 -3.96 -0.45
C VAL A 160 -12.25 -2.51 -0.54
N VAL A 161 -11.28 -2.14 0.30
CA VAL A 161 -10.67 -0.80 0.38
C VAL A 161 -9.18 -0.82 0.11
N GLY A 162 -8.59 -2.00 -0.08
CA GLY A 162 -7.25 -2.16 -0.63
C GLY A 162 -6.76 -3.61 -0.61
N VAL A 163 -5.48 -3.78 -0.88
CA VAL A 163 -4.76 -5.05 -0.89
C VAL A 163 -3.62 -4.97 0.13
N VAL A 164 -3.44 -6.00 0.96
CA VAL A 164 -2.28 -6.08 1.86
C VAL A 164 -1.01 -6.15 1.02
N SER A 165 -0.14 -5.15 1.14
CA SER A 165 1.22 -5.17 0.57
C SER A 165 2.19 -5.82 1.56
N GLY A 166 2.25 -5.32 2.79
CA GLY A 166 3.14 -5.89 3.79
C GLY A 166 2.93 -5.33 5.19
N ARG A 167 3.44 -6.04 6.20
CA ARG A 167 3.47 -5.58 7.59
C ARG A 167 4.74 -4.77 7.83
N TYR A 168 4.63 -3.62 8.50
CA TYR A 168 5.79 -2.89 8.98
C TYR A 168 6.44 -3.69 10.12
N ASN A 169 7.72 -4.04 9.93
CA ASN A 169 8.52 -4.80 10.87
C ASN A 169 9.76 -3.97 11.21
N SER A 170 9.81 -3.37 12.40
CA SER A 170 11.02 -2.76 12.96
C SER A 170 11.46 -3.51 14.21
N THR A 171 12.76 -3.44 14.53
CA THR A 171 13.35 -4.08 15.72
C THR A 171 13.16 -3.27 17.00
N ASP A 172 12.68 -2.02 16.89
CA ASP A 172 12.45 -1.09 18.00
C ASP A 172 10.99 -1.07 18.50
N GLY A 173 10.08 -1.81 17.86
CA GLY A 173 8.65 -1.86 18.20
C GLY A 173 7.84 -0.62 17.81
N TRP A 174 8.45 0.39 17.16
CA TRP A 174 7.69 1.55 16.68
C TRP A 174 6.75 1.13 15.55
N LEU A 175 5.56 1.73 15.53
CA LEU A 175 4.49 1.39 14.57
C LEU A 175 4.14 -0.12 14.53
N GLU A 176 4.37 -0.89 15.60
CA GLU A 176 4.02 -2.32 15.66
C GLU A 176 2.57 -2.57 15.21
N HIS A 177 2.35 -3.69 14.53
CA HIS A 177 1.08 -4.07 13.91
C HIS A 177 0.59 -3.11 12.81
N SER A 178 1.38 -2.12 12.38
CA SER A 178 1.05 -1.34 11.19
C SER A 178 1.20 -2.19 9.93
N VAL A 179 0.23 -2.13 9.05
CA VAL A 179 0.21 -2.85 7.77
C VAL A 179 -0.06 -1.87 6.64
N TRP A 180 0.74 -1.99 5.58
CA TRP A 180 0.67 -1.20 4.36
C TRP A 180 -0.34 -1.82 3.39
N VAL A 181 -1.18 -0.96 2.82
CA VAL A 181 -2.32 -1.34 2.00
C VAL A 181 -2.26 -0.59 0.67
N ALA A 182 -2.05 -1.33 -0.42
CA ALA A 182 -2.16 -0.79 -1.77
C ALA A 182 -3.63 -0.47 -2.07
N ARG A 183 -3.91 0.67 -2.71
CA ARG A 183 -5.26 1.26 -2.70
C ARG A 183 -6.14 0.71 -3.82
N THR A 184 -7.46 0.79 -3.65
CA THR A 184 -8.43 0.38 -4.68
C THR A 184 -8.50 1.33 -5.85
N GLU A 185 -8.18 2.61 -5.64
CA GLU A 185 -7.98 3.63 -6.66
C GLU A 185 -6.91 3.16 -7.68
N ASP A 186 -5.77 2.71 -7.16
CA ASP A 186 -4.64 2.27 -7.99
C ASP A 186 -4.91 0.89 -8.61
N LEU A 187 -5.51 -0.05 -7.86
CA LEU A 187 -5.92 -1.36 -8.37
C LEU A 187 -6.95 -1.25 -9.51
N ARG A 188 -7.90 -0.32 -9.39
CA ARG A 188 -8.88 -0.01 -10.45
C ARG A 188 -8.19 0.50 -11.70
N ALA A 189 -7.23 1.43 -11.56
CA ALA A 189 -6.45 1.92 -12.69
C ALA A 189 -5.65 0.78 -13.36
N LEU A 190 -5.05 -0.11 -12.56
CA LEU A 190 -4.30 -1.28 -13.04
C LEU A 190 -5.18 -2.32 -13.75
N CYS A 191 -6.46 -2.41 -13.39
CA CYS A 191 -7.45 -3.29 -14.02
C CYS A 191 -8.22 -2.67 -15.21
N ALA A 192 -7.95 -1.41 -15.59
CA ALA A 192 -8.68 -0.72 -16.65
C ALA A 192 -8.63 -1.51 -17.98
N GLY A 193 -9.80 -1.82 -18.53
CA GLY A 193 -9.95 -2.62 -19.76
C GLY A 193 -9.76 -4.15 -19.59
N LEU A 194 -9.42 -4.65 -18.40
CA LEU A 194 -9.34 -6.09 -18.10
C LEU A 194 -10.58 -6.64 -17.40
N ALA A 195 -11.25 -5.79 -16.61
CA ALA A 195 -12.50 -6.08 -15.93
C ALA A 195 -13.37 -4.82 -15.94
N ASP A 196 -14.68 -4.99 -16.11
CA ASP A 196 -15.62 -3.92 -15.80
C ASP A 196 -15.83 -3.89 -14.28
N LEU A 197 -15.17 -2.92 -13.63
CA LEU A 197 -15.30 -2.62 -12.19
C LEU A 197 -16.26 -1.44 -11.94
N ASP A 198 -16.94 -0.97 -12.99
CA ASP A 198 -17.70 0.27 -13.03
C ASP A 198 -19.19 0.03 -13.37
N GLY A 199 -19.49 -1.12 -13.97
CA GLY A 199 -20.79 -1.52 -14.49
C GLY A 199 -21.92 -1.56 -13.47
N GLY A 200 -22.84 -0.60 -13.61
CA GLY A 200 -24.29 -0.82 -13.39
C GLY A 200 -24.72 -1.39 -12.04
N GLY A 201 -24.16 -0.89 -10.94
CA GLY A 201 -24.46 -1.40 -9.59
C GLY A 201 -24.13 -0.41 -8.47
N PRO A 202 -23.88 -0.87 -7.22
CA PRO A 202 -23.56 -0.04 -6.05
C PRO A 202 -22.17 0.66 -6.11
N TRP A 203 -21.67 0.90 -7.33
CA TRP A 203 -20.34 1.41 -7.65
C TRP A 203 -20.32 2.92 -7.91
N ALA A 204 -21.48 3.57 -8.10
CA ALA A 204 -21.59 4.99 -8.43
C ALA A 204 -20.88 5.92 -7.41
N GLU A 205 -20.92 5.57 -6.12
CA GLU A 205 -20.19 6.30 -5.05
C GLU A 205 -18.67 6.29 -5.26
N PHE A 206 -18.11 5.25 -5.90
CA PHE A 206 -16.67 5.14 -6.15
C PHE A 206 -16.19 6.28 -7.05
N ALA A 207 -16.90 6.57 -8.14
CA ALA A 207 -16.49 7.57 -9.13
C ALA A 207 -16.45 8.98 -8.52
N ALA A 208 -17.47 9.35 -7.73
CA ALA A 208 -17.53 10.64 -7.06
C ALA A 208 -16.42 10.81 -6.01
N ALA A 209 -16.20 9.80 -5.17
CA ALA A 209 -15.15 9.85 -4.14
C ALA A 209 -13.74 9.81 -4.74
N ALA A 210 -13.48 8.95 -5.73
CA ALA A 210 -12.18 8.86 -6.39
C ALA A 210 -11.82 10.16 -7.16
N GLY A 211 -12.81 10.83 -7.76
CA GLY A 211 -12.60 12.13 -8.41
C GLY A 211 -12.19 13.23 -7.43
N ALA A 212 -12.83 13.31 -6.26
CA ALA A 212 -12.45 14.26 -5.21
C ALA A 212 -11.05 13.98 -4.64
N VAL A 213 -10.70 12.69 -4.49
CA VAL A 213 -9.39 12.22 -4.02
C VAL A 213 -8.28 12.56 -5.02
N ALA A 214 -8.48 12.25 -6.30
CA ALA A 214 -7.52 12.61 -7.36
C ALA A 214 -7.32 14.12 -7.50
N ALA A 215 -8.37 14.92 -7.29
CA ALA A 215 -8.27 16.38 -7.26
C ALA A 215 -7.46 16.89 -6.05
N ALA A 216 -7.65 16.31 -4.86
CA ALA A 216 -6.86 16.64 -3.68
C ALA A 216 -5.38 16.24 -3.85
N GLU A 217 -5.10 15.07 -4.43
CA GLU A 217 -3.75 14.60 -4.76
C GLU A 217 -3.07 15.51 -5.79
N ALA A 218 -3.78 15.93 -6.83
CA ALA A 218 -3.27 16.87 -7.83
C ALA A 218 -2.97 18.25 -7.23
N ALA A 219 -3.81 18.72 -6.29
CA ALA A 219 -3.61 19.98 -5.57
C ALA A 219 -2.40 19.92 -4.62
N ASP A 220 -2.26 18.85 -3.83
CA ASP A 220 -1.12 18.68 -2.93
C ASP A 220 0.20 18.47 -3.72
N ALA A 221 0.17 17.70 -4.81
CA ALA A 221 1.29 17.57 -5.73
C ALA A 221 1.61 18.89 -6.47
N ALA A 222 0.66 19.82 -6.62
CA ALA A 222 0.93 21.18 -7.10
C ALA A 222 1.58 22.04 -5.99
N LEU A 223 1.10 21.96 -4.75
CA LEU A 223 1.70 22.64 -3.59
C LEU A 223 3.15 22.19 -3.34
N ARG A 224 3.44 20.88 -3.37
CA ARG A 224 4.80 20.33 -3.26
C ARG A 224 5.75 20.85 -4.34
N ARG A 225 5.24 21.09 -5.56
CA ARG A 225 6.00 21.68 -6.68
C ARG A 225 6.04 23.22 -6.66
N GLY A 226 5.19 23.86 -5.87
CA GLY A 226 5.01 25.31 -5.77
C GLY A 226 5.80 25.97 -4.63
N GLY A 227 6.93 25.39 -4.22
CA GLY A 227 7.83 26.02 -3.24
C GLY A 227 8.26 27.43 -3.67
N PRO A 228 8.49 28.37 -2.73
CA PRO A 228 8.58 29.80 -3.02
C PRO A 228 9.83 30.16 -3.84
N GLY A 229 9.69 30.14 -5.17
CA GLY A 229 10.80 30.31 -6.12
C GLY A 229 10.39 30.81 -7.52
N ALA A 230 9.22 31.43 -7.65
CA ALA A 230 8.76 32.09 -8.88
C ALA A 230 8.29 33.52 -8.56
N SER A 231 8.96 34.51 -9.13
CA SER A 231 8.63 35.92 -8.95
C SER A 231 7.64 36.39 -10.02
N ASP A 232 6.37 36.54 -9.66
CA ASP A 232 5.40 37.24 -10.51
C ASP A 232 5.76 38.73 -10.60
N GLY A 233 6.13 39.17 -11.79
CA GLY A 233 6.50 40.55 -12.07
C GLY A 233 5.29 41.47 -12.16
N ALA A 234 4.94 42.15 -11.07
CA ALA A 234 3.99 43.25 -11.10
C ALA A 234 4.64 44.51 -11.75
N PRO A 235 3.92 45.26 -12.61
CA PRO A 235 4.47 46.42 -13.31
C PRO A 235 4.65 47.65 -12.39
N GLU A 236 5.65 48.47 -12.74
CA GLU A 236 6.12 49.64 -11.98
C GLU A 236 5.22 50.88 -12.17
N ALA A 237 4.93 51.61 -11.07
CA ALA A 237 4.41 52.98 -11.11
C ALA A 237 4.64 53.79 -9.81
N ALA A 238 5.10 55.04 -9.96
CA ALA A 238 4.96 56.18 -9.04
C ALA A 238 5.67 56.17 -7.65
N VAL A 239 6.99 56.39 -7.68
CA VAL A 239 7.76 57.20 -6.71
C VAL A 239 7.12 58.62 -6.60
N ALA A 240 7.04 59.39 -5.49
CA ALA A 240 7.97 59.73 -4.38
C ALA A 240 7.22 60.55 -3.25
N PRO A 241 7.84 61.06 -2.15
CA PRO A 241 9.01 60.64 -1.35
C PRO A 241 8.70 60.69 0.20
N PRO A 242 9.53 61.16 1.20
CA PRO A 242 9.60 60.45 2.49
C PRO A 242 9.24 61.26 3.76
N LEU A 243 9.18 60.56 4.92
CA LEU A 243 9.38 61.14 6.25
C LEU A 243 10.41 60.33 7.04
N THR A 244 11.16 61.00 7.93
CA THR A 244 12.40 60.52 8.55
C THR A 244 12.20 59.80 9.91
N PRO A 245 13.19 59.01 10.39
CA PRO A 245 12.98 58.01 11.43
C PRO A 245 13.47 58.41 12.85
N SER A 246 13.44 57.42 13.77
CA SER A 246 14.17 57.32 15.05
C SER A 246 13.49 57.95 16.30
N PRO A 247 13.87 57.56 17.55
CA PRO A 247 14.95 56.64 17.95
C PRO A 247 14.62 55.54 18.99
N GLY A 248 15.45 54.48 19.00
CA GLY A 248 15.82 53.69 20.20
C GLY A 248 14.89 52.55 20.64
N ALA A 249 15.38 51.52 21.36
CA ALA A 249 16.78 51.22 21.72
C ALA A 249 16.98 49.73 22.05
N ASP A 250 18.24 49.28 21.93
CA ASP A 250 18.79 47.95 22.23
C ASP A 250 20.25 48.18 22.73
N PRO A 251 20.93 47.25 23.44
CA PRO A 251 20.46 46.15 24.29
C PRO A 251 21.01 46.40 25.75
N PRO A 252 21.52 45.44 26.58
CA PRO A 252 22.64 44.52 26.25
C PRO A 252 22.54 43.06 26.79
N GLY A 253 23.43 42.18 26.32
CA GLY A 253 23.88 40.96 27.03
C GLY A 253 25.04 41.27 28.00
N PRO A 254 26.00 40.36 28.32
CA PRO A 254 26.28 38.99 27.82
C PRO A 254 25.92 37.92 28.90
N GLU A 255 26.57 36.78 29.22
CA GLU A 255 27.80 36.00 28.89
C GLU A 255 27.40 34.49 29.08
N ALA A 256 27.71 33.48 28.24
CA ALA A 256 28.97 32.90 27.73
C ALA A 256 29.61 31.78 28.61
N ALA A 257 29.56 30.53 28.11
CA ALA A 257 30.43 29.35 28.37
C ALA A 257 29.86 28.17 27.55
N GLU A 258 30.49 27.55 26.54
CA GLU A 258 31.82 26.91 26.38
C GLU A 258 32.00 25.52 27.03
N ALA A 259 31.91 24.46 26.21
CA ALA A 259 32.65 23.18 26.22
C ALA A 259 31.89 22.16 25.32
N SER A 260 32.34 21.81 24.11
CA SER A 260 33.48 20.93 23.75
C SER A 260 33.20 19.42 23.93
N GLY A 261 33.14 18.68 22.81
CA GLY A 261 32.91 17.23 22.78
C GLY A 261 32.78 16.68 21.35
N THR A 262 33.91 16.31 20.72
CA THR A 262 33.97 15.86 19.32
C THR A 262 34.02 14.33 19.14
N ARG A 263 33.77 13.90 17.90
CA ARG A 263 33.78 12.53 17.33
C ARG A 263 32.43 11.78 17.46
N GLY A 264 31.92 11.14 16.40
CA GLY A 264 32.39 11.12 15.01
C GLY A 264 31.66 10.03 14.21
N GLY A 265 31.31 10.30 12.95
CA GLY A 265 30.60 9.34 12.10
C GLY A 265 31.44 8.82 10.92
N PRO A 266 31.14 7.61 10.39
CA PRO A 266 31.25 7.34 8.97
C PRO A 266 30.11 8.09 8.25
N ALA A 267 30.38 8.92 7.25
CA ALA A 267 30.72 8.53 5.88
C ALA A 267 29.51 7.93 5.15
N ALA A 268 28.95 8.71 4.21
CA ALA A 268 27.92 8.23 3.29
C ALA A 268 28.55 7.29 2.25
N ASP A 269 27.74 6.34 1.76
CA ASP A 269 28.08 5.48 0.63
C ASP A 269 27.01 5.69 -0.45
N ASP A 270 27.39 6.41 -1.51
CA ASP A 270 26.48 6.83 -2.58
C ASP A 270 26.38 5.75 -3.66
N GLY A 271 25.47 4.78 -3.50
CA GLY A 271 25.30 3.67 -4.46
C GLY A 271 23.97 2.90 -4.39
N GLU A 272 23.05 3.18 -5.31
CA GLU A 272 21.94 2.32 -5.80
C GLU A 272 21.05 1.53 -4.79
N GLY A 273 20.95 1.94 -3.52
CA GLY A 273 20.18 1.20 -2.50
C GLY A 273 18.64 1.24 -2.59
N GLY A 274 18.07 2.10 -3.44
CA GLY A 274 16.73 2.70 -3.26
C GLY A 274 15.48 1.81 -3.29
N LEU A 275 15.56 0.54 -3.70
CA LEU A 275 14.37 -0.35 -3.78
C LEU A 275 14.60 -1.77 -3.23
N LEU A 276 15.85 -2.26 -3.25
CA LEU A 276 16.18 -3.64 -2.86
C LEU A 276 16.59 -3.78 -1.39
N GLY A 277 17.05 -2.72 -0.73
CA GLY A 277 17.33 -2.73 0.71
C GLY A 277 16.06 -2.94 1.53
N TRP A 278 15.11 -2.01 1.41
CA TRP A 278 13.88 -1.98 2.22
C TRP A 278 13.02 -3.25 2.11
N LEU A 279 13.00 -3.92 0.96
CA LEU A 279 12.28 -5.20 0.82
C LEU A 279 12.92 -6.33 1.64
N ARG A 280 14.22 -6.29 1.93
CA ARG A 280 14.91 -7.28 2.78
C ARG A 280 14.75 -7.03 4.27
N ASP A 281 14.29 -5.85 4.67
CA ASP A 281 13.95 -5.52 6.07
C ASP A 281 12.47 -5.83 6.37
N LEU A 282 11.66 -6.15 5.36
CA LEU A 282 10.25 -6.51 5.50
C LEU A 282 9.97 -8.03 5.49
N PHE A 283 10.86 -8.84 4.89
CA PHE A 283 10.72 -10.29 4.69
C PHE A 283 11.90 -11.08 5.27
#